data_AF-A0A2S1SY02-F1
#
_entry.id   AF-A0A2S1SY02-F1
#
_cell.length_a   1.000
_cell.length_b   1.000
_cell.length_c   1.000
_cell.angle_alpha   90.00
_cell.angle_beta   90.00
_cell.angle_gamma   90.00
#
_symmetry.space_group_name_H-M   'P 1'
#
loop_
_entity.id
_entity.type
_entity.pdbx_description
1 polymer ?
#
loop_
_entity_poly.entity_id
_entity_poly.type
_entity_poly.pdbx_seq_one_letter_code
_entity_poly.pdbx_strand_id
1 'polypeptide(L)'
;MASSSDPWSERPQAPHRPAEPPQRSISEILGTPERPKILPGVTPSWPGHEYGTNSAPPRHEPIPSVPGAVRRQRAELEALRDDAARQYRAGDAARVEVYANHRKDAAVAHGVWAAAAWLLGELEASPISQETHAYPYTAREVGREETRALDCVERNAWRDVDEDYGAGVLSALEWATSTSRPRPVAQ
;
A
#
# COMPACT_ATOMS: atom_id res chain seq x y z
N MET A 1 67.65 32.08 3.81
CA MET A 1 66.42 32.84 3.57
C MET A 1 65.24 31.96 3.98
N ALA A 2 64.41 32.49 4.89
CA ALA A 2 63.12 32.01 5.45
C ALA A 2 63.10 30.57 6.02
N SER A 3 63.02 30.28 7.33
CA SER A 3 62.12 30.72 8.43
C SER A 3 60.63 30.51 8.17
N SER A 4 60.05 29.51 8.84
CA SER A 4 58.78 29.54 9.61
C SER A 4 58.65 28.15 10.27
N SER A 5 58.85 27.92 11.57
CA SER A 5 58.06 28.38 12.72
C SER A 5 56.56 28.29 12.45
N ASP A 6 55.89 27.32 13.06
CA ASP A 6 54.77 27.64 13.95
C ASP A 6 54.36 26.44 14.83
N PRO A 7 53.62 26.69 15.92
CA PRO A 7 54.06 26.45 17.28
C PRO A 7 53.12 25.45 17.96
N TRP A 8 53.02 25.42 19.28
CA TRP A 8 52.17 24.52 20.09
C TRP A 8 52.81 23.21 20.52
N SER A 9 53.99 23.34 21.14
CA SER A 9 54.25 22.57 22.36
C SER A 9 53.64 23.30 23.56
N GLU A 10 53.05 22.50 24.45
CA GLU A 10 52.80 22.73 25.88
C GLU A 10 51.52 23.43 26.40
N ARG A 11 50.68 22.57 27.02
CA ARG A 11 50.03 22.69 28.36
C ARG A 11 48.81 23.63 28.50
N PRO A 12 47.93 23.47 29.52
CA PRO A 12 48.05 22.66 30.75
C PRO A 12 46.84 21.76 31.10
N GLN A 13 47.08 20.77 31.97
CA GLN A 13 46.05 20.19 32.83
C GLN A 13 45.34 21.29 33.63
N ALA A 14 44.01 21.22 33.68
CA ALA A 14 43.23 21.85 34.73
C ALA A 14 42.51 20.76 35.57
N PRO A 15 42.36 20.95 36.89
CA PRO A 15 42.12 19.86 37.82
C PRO A 15 40.72 19.87 38.47
N HIS A 16 40.35 18.72 39.06
CA HIS A 16 39.33 18.48 40.10
C HIS A 16 37.81 18.53 39.77
N ARG A 17 37.22 17.32 39.63
CA ARG A 17 36.02 16.68 40.29
C ARG A 17 34.85 17.56 40.80
N PRO A 18 33.57 17.08 40.86
CA PRO A 18 33.22 15.81 41.55
C PRO A 18 31.97 15.01 41.08
N ALA A 19 31.96 13.74 41.52
CA ALA A 19 30.85 12.87 41.95
C ALA A 19 29.54 12.81 41.13
N GLU A 20 29.28 11.66 40.51
CA GLU A 20 27.92 11.21 40.16
C GLU A 20 27.06 11.07 41.43
N PRO A 21 25.86 11.67 41.50
CA PRO A 21 24.89 11.34 42.54
C PRO A 21 24.15 10.02 42.21
N PRO A 22 23.68 9.31 43.25
CA PRO A 22 23.20 7.93 43.17
C PRO A 22 21.86 7.80 42.41
N GLN A 23 21.74 6.74 41.62
CA GLN A 23 20.47 6.33 41.00
C GLN A 23 19.41 6.09 42.09
N ARG A 24 18.36 6.91 42.12
CA ARG A 24 17.18 6.67 42.96
C ARG A 24 16.29 5.60 42.31
N SER A 25 15.99 4.57 43.08
CA SER A 25 15.11 3.47 42.70
C SER A 25 13.67 3.95 42.54
N ILE A 26 13.01 3.51 41.46
CA ILE A 26 11.64 3.85 41.06
C ILE A 26 10.60 3.43 42.12
N SER A 27 10.99 2.57 43.06
CA SER A 27 10.12 2.01 44.10
C SER A 27 9.78 2.95 45.25
N GLU A 28 10.30 4.18 45.30
CA GLU A 28 9.98 5.17 46.36
C GLU A 28 8.88 6.17 45.96
N ILE A 29 8.42 6.16 44.70
CA ILE A 29 7.44 7.15 44.17
C ILE A 29 5.99 6.61 44.21
N LEU A 30 5.81 5.30 44.27
CA LEU A 30 4.49 4.67 44.23
C LEU A 30 4.02 4.33 45.65
N GLY A 31 3.39 5.30 46.30
CA GLY A 31 2.56 5.04 47.47
C GLY A 31 1.53 3.94 47.15
N THR A 32 1.35 3.01 48.08
CA THR A 32 0.39 1.90 47.95
C THR A 32 -1.02 2.43 47.70
N PRO A 33 -1.72 1.99 46.64
CA PRO A 33 -3.09 2.43 46.42
C PRO A 33 -4.03 1.74 47.41
N GLU A 34 -4.70 2.53 48.26
CA GLU A 34 -5.90 2.07 48.96
C GLU A 34 -6.94 1.61 47.94
N ARG A 35 -7.54 0.43 48.19
CA ARG A 35 -8.56 -0.15 47.32
C ARG A 35 -9.90 0.57 47.54
N PRO A 36 -10.47 1.28 46.53
CA PRO A 36 -11.76 1.93 46.71
C PRO A 36 -12.88 0.88 46.78
N LYS A 37 -13.76 1.00 47.78
CA LYS A 37 -15.04 0.28 47.81
C LYS A 37 -15.95 0.86 46.72
N ILE A 38 -16.19 0.10 45.66
CA ILE A 38 -17.10 0.47 44.56
C ILE A 38 -18.51 -0.04 44.92
N LEU A 39 -19.51 0.85 44.92
CA LEU A 39 -20.93 0.49 44.98
C LEU A 39 -21.43 0.08 43.58
N PRO A 40 -22.35 -0.89 43.44
CA PRO A 40 -22.76 -1.41 42.14
C PRO A 40 -23.58 -0.35 41.36
N GLY A 41 -23.17 -0.07 40.12
CA GLY A 41 -23.95 0.74 39.18
C GLY A 41 -23.36 2.12 38.84
N VAL A 42 -22.19 2.47 39.35
CA VAL A 42 -21.49 3.72 38.97
C VAL A 42 -20.14 3.38 38.37
N THR A 43 -19.99 3.62 37.06
CA THR A 43 -18.70 3.54 36.38
C THR A 43 -17.82 4.70 36.87
N PRO A 44 -16.61 4.45 37.42
CA PRO A 44 -15.75 5.53 37.86
C PRO A 44 -15.21 6.32 36.67
N SER A 45 -15.30 7.65 36.74
CA SER A 45 -14.68 8.58 35.79
C SER A 45 -13.20 8.76 36.14
N TRP A 46 -12.30 8.42 35.23
CA TRP A 46 -10.88 8.69 35.39
C TRP A 46 -10.58 10.16 35.10
N PRO A 47 -9.77 10.86 35.92
CA PRO A 47 -9.37 12.24 35.62
C PRO A 47 -8.50 12.26 34.36
N GLY A 48 -8.97 12.96 33.32
CA GLY A 48 -8.28 13.08 32.03
C GLY A 48 -8.99 12.43 30.83
N HIS A 49 -10.12 11.75 31.03
CA HIS A 49 -10.93 11.22 29.93
C HIS A 49 -12.32 11.84 29.93
N GLU A 50 -12.52 12.82 29.05
CA GLU A 50 -13.85 13.27 28.66
C GLU A 50 -14.46 12.17 27.77
N TYR A 51 -15.47 11.47 28.27
CA TYR A 51 -16.29 10.62 27.42
C TYR A 51 -17.15 11.55 26.56
N GLY A 52 -16.62 11.86 25.37
CA GLY A 52 -17.30 12.62 24.35
C GLY A 52 -18.73 12.11 24.15
N THR A 53 -19.65 13.07 24.24
CA THR A 53 -21.05 13.00 23.84
C THR A 53 -21.21 12.09 22.63
N ASN A 54 -22.12 11.11 22.72
CA ASN A 54 -22.61 10.23 21.66
C ASN A 54 -22.54 10.92 20.28
N SER A 55 -21.42 10.77 19.59
CA SER A 55 -21.28 11.21 18.21
C SER A 55 -21.83 10.06 17.39
N ALA A 56 -22.92 10.33 16.68
CA ALA A 56 -23.48 9.41 15.69
C ALA A 56 -22.36 8.78 14.86
N PRO A 57 -22.49 7.50 14.43
CA PRO A 57 -21.47 6.85 13.62
C PRO A 57 -21.13 7.79 12.45
N PRO A 58 -19.83 8.00 12.15
CA PRO A 58 -19.43 8.84 11.05
C PRO A 58 -20.21 8.38 9.83
N ARG A 59 -20.92 9.31 9.17
CA ARG A 59 -21.53 9.01 7.88
C ARG A 59 -20.39 8.47 7.01
N HIS A 60 -20.52 7.24 6.53
CA HIS A 60 -19.60 6.71 5.55
C HIS A 60 -19.50 7.72 4.43
N GLU A 61 -18.33 8.35 4.26
CA GLU A 61 -18.01 9.03 3.03
C GLU A 61 -18.17 7.99 1.91
N PRO A 62 -18.81 8.33 0.78
CA PRO A 62 -18.90 7.41 -0.34
C PRO A 62 -17.49 6.93 -0.67
N ILE A 63 -17.29 5.61 -0.66
CA ILE A 63 -16.06 4.97 -1.13
C ILE A 63 -15.72 5.65 -2.46
N PRO A 64 -14.50 6.19 -2.64
CA PRO A 64 -14.16 6.92 -3.85
C PRO A 64 -14.49 6.04 -5.05
N SER A 65 -15.37 6.56 -5.91
CA SER A 65 -15.85 5.89 -7.10
C SER A 65 -14.66 5.34 -7.89
N VAL A 66 -14.81 4.14 -8.47
CA VAL A 66 -13.83 3.61 -9.43
C VAL A 66 -13.45 4.67 -10.46
N PRO A 67 -12.22 4.64 -11.02
CA PRO A 67 -11.78 5.59 -12.03
C PRO A 67 -12.85 5.81 -13.11
N GLY A 68 -13.11 7.06 -13.52
CA GLY A 68 -14.25 7.38 -14.40
C GLY A 68 -14.25 6.71 -15.78
N ALA A 69 -13.11 6.15 -16.21
CA ALA A 69 -13.00 5.31 -17.41
C ALA A 69 -13.55 3.90 -17.22
N VAL A 70 -13.62 3.40 -15.99
CA VAL A 70 -14.10 2.06 -15.67
C VAL A 70 -15.62 1.99 -15.87
N ARG A 71 -16.06 0.99 -16.63
CA ARG A 71 -17.46 0.68 -16.93
C ARG A 71 -18.02 -0.45 -16.08
N ARG A 72 -17.18 -1.04 -15.24
CA ARG A 72 -17.53 -2.09 -14.27
C ARG A 72 -17.81 -1.51 -12.90
N GLN A 73 -18.61 -2.22 -12.12
CA GLN A 73 -18.85 -1.88 -10.73
C GLN A 73 -17.65 -2.27 -9.87
N ARG A 74 -17.49 -1.58 -8.74
CA ARG A 74 -16.42 -1.89 -7.77
C ARG A 74 -16.44 -3.37 -7.36
N ALA A 75 -17.62 -3.93 -7.07
CA ALA A 75 -17.79 -5.34 -6.70
C ALA A 75 -17.33 -6.30 -7.80
N GLU A 76 -17.49 -5.94 -9.08
CA GLU A 76 -17.00 -6.76 -10.19
C GLU A 76 -15.47 -6.74 -10.28
N LEU A 77 -14.84 -5.60 -10.01
CA LEU A 77 -13.38 -5.50 -9.92
C LEU A 77 -12.83 -6.27 -8.72
N GLU A 78 -13.50 -6.20 -7.56
CA GLU A 78 -13.13 -6.95 -6.36
C GLU A 78 -13.20 -8.47 -6.62
N ALA A 79 -14.29 -8.93 -7.25
CA ALA A 79 -14.40 -10.32 -7.69
C ALA A 79 -13.30 -10.70 -8.69
N LEU A 80 -12.98 -9.84 -9.66
CA LEU A 80 -11.89 -10.10 -10.61
C LEU A 80 -10.55 -10.24 -9.90
N ARG A 81 -10.22 -9.32 -9.00
CA ARG A 81 -9.01 -9.36 -8.19
C ARG A 81 -8.92 -10.66 -7.39
N ASP A 82 -10.00 -11.03 -6.70
CA ASP A 82 -9.99 -12.20 -5.82
C ASP A 82 -9.90 -13.51 -6.61
N ASP A 83 -10.57 -13.59 -7.76
CA ASP A 83 -10.52 -14.76 -8.64
C ASP A 83 -9.12 -14.89 -9.28
N ALA A 84 -8.55 -13.77 -9.76
CA ALA A 84 -7.19 -13.73 -10.29
C ALA A 84 -6.15 -14.06 -9.23
N ALA A 85 -6.33 -13.60 -7.97
CA ALA A 85 -5.46 -13.98 -6.86
C ALA A 85 -5.52 -15.48 -6.54
N ARG A 86 -6.71 -16.11 -6.62
CA ARG A 86 -6.84 -17.57 -6.47
C ARG A 86 -6.11 -18.29 -7.59
N GLN A 87 -6.30 -17.86 -8.83
CA GLN A 87 -5.68 -18.49 -9.98
C GLN A 87 -4.16 -18.31 -10.01
N TYR A 88 -3.66 -17.12 -9.69
CA TYR A 88 -2.23 -16.87 -9.56
C TYR A 88 -1.58 -17.83 -8.54
N ARG A 89 -2.24 -18.03 -7.39
CA ARG A 89 -1.78 -18.98 -6.36
C ARG A 89 -1.91 -20.45 -6.78
N ALA A 90 -2.81 -20.76 -7.74
CA ALA A 90 -2.97 -22.10 -8.27
C ALA A 90 -1.85 -22.51 -9.25
N GLY A 91 -1.08 -21.56 -9.78
CA GLY A 91 0.02 -21.82 -10.71
C GLY A 91 -0.46 -22.26 -12.09
N ASP A 92 0.16 -23.30 -12.66
CA ASP A 92 -0.11 -23.82 -14.01
C ASP A 92 -1.52 -24.39 -14.22
N ALA A 93 -2.34 -24.46 -13.15
CA ALA A 93 -3.75 -24.85 -13.22
C ALA A 93 -4.71 -23.64 -13.37
N ALA A 94 -4.17 -22.43 -13.54
CA ALA A 94 -4.97 -21.23 -13.79
C ALA A 94 -5.79 -21.39 -15.09
N ARG A 95 -7.00 -20.82 -15.09
CA ARG A 95 -7.94 -20.80 -16.22
C ARG A 95 -8.13 -19.36 -16.66
N VAL A 96 -7.27 -18.96 -17.59
CA VAL A 96 -7.17 -17.57 -18.05
C VAL A 96 -7.64 -17.47 -19.50
N GLU A 97 -8.53 -16.53 -19.76
CA GLU A 97 -9.12 -16.27 -21.07
C GLU A 97 -8.63 -14.92 -21.60
N VAL A 98 -7.42 -14.89 -22.15
CA VAL A 98 -6.82 -13.70 -22.76
C VAL A 98 -6.68 -13.83 -24.27
N TYR A 99 -6.73 -12.68 -24.96
CA TYR A 99 -6.71 -12.61 -26.43
C TYR A 99 -5.36 -12.98 -27.04
N ALA A 100 -4.26 -12.92 -26.28
CA ALA A 100 -2.93 -13.25 -26.75
C ALA A 100 -2.61 -14.73 -26.50
N ASN A 101 -1.86 -15.34 -27.43
CA ASN A 101 -1.21 -16.63 -27.17
C ASN A 101 -0.26 -16.44 -25.99
N HIS A 102 -0.63 -16.99 -24.84
CA HIS A 102 0.16 -16.92 -23.62
C HIS A 102 0.84 -18.27 -23.35
N ARG A 103 1.93 -18.23 -22.59
CA ARG A 103 2.70 -19.43 -22.22
C ARG A 103 2.69 -19.74 -20.73
N LYS A 104 2.37 -18.74 -19.90
CA LYS A 104 2.42 -18.82 -18.44
C LYS A 104 1.13 -18.30 -17.82
N ASP A 105 0.16 -19.18 -17.62
CA ASP A 105 -1.17 -18.81 -17.10
C ASP A 105 -1.07 -18.09 -15.75
N ALA A 106 -0.12 -18.49 -14.88
CA ALA A 106 0.15 -17.82 -13.62
C ALA A 106 0.62 -16.37 -13.78
N ALA A 107 1.45 -16.07 -14.80
CA ALA A 107 1.90 -14.71 -15.08
C ALA A 107 0.75 -13.83 -15.58
N VAL A 108 -0.12 -14.39 -16.43
CA VAL A 108 -1.33 -13.69 -16.89
C VAL A 108 -2.27 -13.41 -15.72
N ALA A 109 -2.55 -14.42 -14.87
CA ALA A 109 -3.39 -14.24 -13.68
C ALA A 109 -2.81 -13.18 -12.72
N HIS A 110 -1.48 -13.12 -12.58
CA HIS A 110 -0.81 -12.08 -11.81
C HIS A 110 -1.04 -10.68 -12.41
N GLY A 111 -0.93 -10.54 -13.74
CA GLY A 111 -1.20 -9.28 -14.43
C GLY A 111 -2.65 -8.81 -14.27
N VAL A 112 -3.61 -9.73 -14.37
CA VAL A 112 -5.03 -9.44 -14.14
C VAL A 112 -5.26 -8.96 -12.70
N TRP A 113 -4.69 -9.68 -11.72
CA TRP A 113 -4.77 -9.29 -10.31
C TRP A 113 -4.20 -7.89 -10.09
N ALA A 114 -3.01 -7.60 -10.62
CA ALA A 114 -2.34 -6.32 -10.44
C ALA A 114 -3.16 -5.16 -11.05
N ALA A 115 -3.70 -5.33 -12.25
CA ALA A 115 -4.55 -4.33 -12.88
C ALA A 115 -5.85 -4.08 -12.09
N ALA A 116 -6.50 -5.13 -11.60
CA ALA A 116 -7.72 -5.00 -10.79
C ALA A 116 -7.45 -4.30 -9.44
N ALA A 117 -6.38 -4.70 -8.75
CA ALA A 117 -5.96 -4.09 -7.49
C ALA A 117 -5.56 -2.62 -7.68
N TRP A 118 -4.85 -2.30 -8.78
CA TRP A 118 -4.54 -0.93 -9.15
C TRP A 118 -5.82 -0.11 -9.34
N LEU A 119 -6.76 -0.55 -10.19
CA LEU A 119 -8.03 0.14 -10.44
C LEU A 119 -8.91 0.32 -9.18
N LEU A 120 -8.74 -0.52 -8.17
CA LEU A 120 -9.41 -0.42 -6.86
C LEU A 120 -8.75 0.59 -5.91
N GLY A 121 -7.57 1.10 -6.27
CA GLY A 121 -6.74 2.00 -5.45
C GLY A 121 -5.88 1.27 -4.42
N GLU A 122 -5.68 -0.04 -4.57
CA GLU A 122 -4.96 -0.88 -3.61
C GLU A 122 -3.47 -1.01 -3.94
N LEU A 123 -3.11 -0.76 -5.20
CA LEU A 123 -1.73 -0.57 -5.63
C LEU A 123 -1.49 0.89 -5.97
N GLU A 124 -0.49 1.50 -5.34
CA GLU A 124 -0.10 2.90 -5.60
C GLU A 124 0.59 3.07 -6.96
N ALA A 125 1.40 2.07 -7.35
CA ALA A 125 2.14 2.06 -8.60
C ALA A 125 1.36 1.34 -9.71
N SER A 126 1.42 1.88 -10.92
CA SER A 126 0.78 1.28 -12.09
C SER A 126 1.46 -0.05 -12.48
N PRO A 127 0.70 -1.04 -12.98
CA PRO A 127 1.19 -2.42 -13.12
C PRO A 127 2.30 -2.60 -14.16
N ILE A 128 2.35 -1.78 -15.22
CA ILE A 128 3.40 -1.81 -16.26
C ILE A 128 4.45 -0.73 -15.97
N SER A 129 4.04 0.54 -15.90
CA SER A 129 5.01 1.64 -15.82
C SER A 129 5.62 1.86 -14.45
N GLN A 130 5.02 1.30 -13.39
CA GLN A 130 5.40 1.53 -12.00
C GLN A 130 5.30 3.02 -11.57
N GLU A 131 4.65 3.87 -12.37
CA GLU A 131 4.38 5.26 -12.01
C GLU A 131 3.30 5.33 -10.92
N THR A 132 3.49 6.22 -9.95
CA THR A 132 2.52 6.48 -8.90
C THR A 132 1.58 7.61 -9.30
N HIS A 133 0.28 7.41 -9.08
CA HIS A 133 -0.76 8.38 -9.39
C HIS A 133 -1.67 8.62 -8.17
N ALA A 134 -2.24 9.81 -8.07
CA ALA A 134 -3.26 10.08 -7.05
C ALA A 134 -4.56 9.36 -7.42
N TYR A 135 -5.12 8.59 -6.48
CA TYR A 135 -6.40 7.92 -6.66
C TYR A 135 -7.57 8.88 -6.36
N PRO A 136 -8.69 8.83 -7.10
CA PRO A 136 -8.99 7.96 -8.24
C PRO A 136 -8.28 8.40 -9.52
N TYR A 137 -7.84 7.42 -10.31
CA TYR A 137 -7.13 7.70 -11.56
C TYR A 137 -8.04 8.35 -12.61
N THR A 138 -7.45 9.21 -13.41
CA THR A 138 -8.10 9.81 -14.56
C THR A 138 -8.24 8.80 -15.70
N ALA A 139 -9.21 9.04 -16.59
CA ALA A 139 -9.35 8.24 -17.80
C ALA A 139 -8.08 8.21 -18.67
N ARG A 140 -7.31 9.31 -18.65
CA ARG A 140 -6.03 9.42 -19.35
C ARG A 140 -4.94 8.55 -18.74
N GLU A 141 -4.92 8.39 -17.42
CA GLU A 141 -3.94 7.51 -16.75
C GLU A 141 -4.27 6.05 -17.04
N VAL A 142 -5.54 5.65 -16.93
CA VAL A 142 -5.98 4.29 -17.28
C VAL A 142 -5.67 3.97 -18.75
N GLY A 143 -6.02 4.87 -19.69
CA GLY A 143 -5.76 4.64 -21.12
C GLY A 143 -4.27 4.64 -21.51
N ARG A 144 -3.43 5.40 -20.80
CA ARG A 144 -1.97 5.32 -20.99
C ARG A 144 -1.43 3.97 -20.54
N GLU A 145 -1.93 3.45 -19.43
CA GLU A 145 -1.50 2.14 -18.94
C GLU A 145 -1.96 1.00 -19.85
N GLU A 146 -3.16 1.11 -20.43
CA GLU A 146 -3.64 0.18 -21.47
C GLU A 146 -2.69 0.18 -22.69
N THR A 147 -2.29 1.36 -23.17
CA THR A 147 -1.34 1.51 -24.27
C THR A 147 0.03 0.90 -23.94
N ARG A 148 0.52 1.11 -22.71
CA ARG A 148 1.79 0.55 -22.24
C ARG A 148 1.75 -0.97 -22.13
N ALA A 149 0.62 -1.53 -21.69
CA ALA A 149 0.42 -2.97 -21.65
C ALA A 149 0.41 -3.57 -23.07
N LEU A 150 -0.23 -2.90 -24.04
CA LEU A 150 -0.15 -3.27 -25.45
C LEU A 150 1.29 -3.23 -25.98
N ASP A 151 2.03 -2.15 -25.73
CA ASP A 151 3.44 -2.02 -26.15
C ASP A 151 4.34 -3.10 -25.52
N CYS A 152 4.04 -3.52 -24.29
CA CYS A 152 4.72 -4.63 -23.61
C CYS A 152 4.44 -5.96 -24.32
N VAL A 153 3.18 -6.25 -24.64
CA VAL A 153 2.77 -7.47 -25.36
C VAL A 153 3.38 -7.52 -26.75
N GLU A 154 3.36 -6.40 -27.48
CA GLU A 154 3.95 -6.29 -28.82
C GLU A 154 5.49 -6.22 -28.81
N ARG A 155 6.12 -6.20 -27.63
CA ARG A 155 7.57 -6.09 -27.41
C ARG A 155 8.18 -4.80 -27.99
N ASN A 156 7.37 -3.76 -28.13
CA ASN A 156 7.79 -2.42 -28.55
C ASN A 156 8.54 -1.69 -27.41
N ALA A 157 8.10 -1.88 -26.16
CA ALA A 157 8.67 -1.28 -24.95
C ALA A 157 8.61 -2.25 -23.76
N TRP A 158 9.17 -1.86 -22.60
CA TRP A 158 9.05 -2.60 -21.33
C TRP A 158 9.51 -4.07 -21.42
N ARG A 159 10.68 -4.31 -22.03
CA ARG A 159 11.20 -5.67 -22.31
C ARG A 159 11.60 -6.46 -21.08
N ASP A 160 11.73 -5.78 -19.95
CA ASP A 160 11.97 -6.32 -18.62
C ASP A 160 10.68 -6.79 -17.93
N VAL A 161 9.52 -6.36 -18.42
CA VAL A 161 8.21 -6.88 -17.99
C VAL A 161 7.87 -8.13 -18.80
N ASP A 162 7.39 -9.17 -18.13
CA ASP A 162 6.99 -10.42 -18.78
C ASP A 162 5.77 -10.19 -19.67
N GLU A 163 5.83 -10.67 -20.92
CA GLU A 163 4.78 -10.50 -21.93
C GLU A 163 3.44 -11.12 -21.51
N ASP A 164 3.46 -12.28 -20.85
CA ASP A 164 2.25 -12.94 -20.36
C ASP A 164 1.61 -12.13 -19.21
N TYR A 165 2.44 -11.53 -18.35
CA TYR A 165 1.97 -10.56 -17.35
C TYR A 165 1.34 -9.32 -18.01
N GLY A 166 2.01 -8.74 -19.03
CA GLY A 166 1.48 -7.62 -19.81
C GLY A 166 0.13 -7.93 -20.46
N ALA A 167 -0.03 -9.14 -21.01
CA ALA A 167 -1.29 -9.59 -21.60
C ALA A 167 -2.42 -9.69 -20.57
N GLY A 168 -2.11 -10.09 -19.34
CA GLY A 168 -3.05 -10.09 -18.22
C GLY A 168 -3.51 -8.69 -17.84
N VAL A 169 -2.56 -7.75 -17.73
CA VAL A 169 -2.86 -6.34 -17.46
C VAL A 169 -3.75 -5.75 -18.56
N LEU A 170 -3.36 -5.92 -19.83
CA LEU A 170 -4.12 -5.40 -20.97
C LEU A 170 -5.55 -5.93 -20.98
N SER A 171 -5.73 -7.24 -20.84
CA SER A 171 -7.05 -7.87 -20.90
C SER A 171 -7.94 -7.43 -19.74
N ALA A 172 -7.37 -7.22 -18.54
CA ALA A 172 -8.10 -6.69 -17.40
C ALA A 172 -8.54 -5.24 -17.59
N LEU A 173 -7.66 -4.38 -18.12
CA LEU A 173 -7.99 -2.99 -18.43
C LEU A 173 -9.06 -2.90 -19.52
N GLU A 174 -8.91 -3.63 -20.63
CA GLU A 174 -9.91 -3.70 -21.70
C GLU A 174 -11.28 -4.19 -21.20
N TRP A 175 -11.30 -5.20 -20.33
CA TRP A 175 -12.53 -5.66 -19.69
C TRP A 175 -13.14 -4.62 -18.76
N ALA A 176 -12.32 -3.91 -17.99
CA ALA A 176 -12.79 -2.89 -17.06
C ALA A 176 -13.35 -1.66 -17.78
N THR A 177 -12.80 -1.28 -18.93
CA THR A 177 -13.16 -0.05 -19.68
C THR A 177 -14.16 -0.29 -20.82
N SER A 178 -14.44 -1.54 -21.20
CA SER A 178 -15.39 -1.89 -22.26
C SER A 178 -16.50 -2.85 -21.77
N THR A 179 -17.72 -2.74 -22.29
CA THR A 179 -18.82 -3.71 -22.01
C THR A 179 -18.82 -4.93 -22.92
N SER A 180 -18.02 -4.93 -24.00
CA SER A 180 -18.02 -6.00 -25.00
C SER A 180 -16.90 -7.03 -24.82
N ARG A 181 -15.92 -6.73 -23.95
CA ARG A 181 -14.75 -7.58 -23.72
C ARG A 181 -15.09 -8.71 -22.72
N PRO A 182 -14.64 -9.96 -22.98
CA PRO A 182 -14.83 -11.07 -22.07
C PRO A 182 -14.03 -10.86 -20.80
N ARG A 183 -14.46 -11.50 -19.72
CA ARG A 183 -13.77 -11.45 -18.44
C ARG A 183 -12.50 -12.32 -18.54
N PRO A 184 -11.31 -11.81 -18.17
CA PRO A 184 -10.06 -12.51 -18.45
C PRO A 184 -9.77 -13.71 -17.54
N VAL A 185 -10.52 -13.88 -16.45
CA VAL A 185 -10.31 -14.95 -15.46
C VAL A 185 -11.67 -15.55 -15.11
N ALA A 186 -11.76 -16.88 -15.17
CA ALA A 186 -12.95 -17.62 -14.78
C ALA A 186 -13.20 -17.54 -13.27
N GLN A 187 -14.49 -17.53 -12.89
CA GLN A 187 -14.95 -17.54 -11.49
C GLN A 187 -14.61 -18.84 -10.75
#